data_AF-A0A645JGR5-F1
#
_entry.id   AF-A0A645JGR5-F1
#
_cell.length_a   1.000
_cell.length_b   1.000
_cell.length_c   1.000
_cell.angle_alpha   90.00
_cell.angle_beta   90.00
_cell.angle_gamma   90.00
#
_symmetry.space_group_name_H-M   'P 1'
#
loop_
_entity.id
_entity.type
_entity.pdbx_description
1 polymer ?
#
loop_
_entity_poly.entity_id
_entity_poly.type
_entity_poly.pdbx_seq_one_letter_code
_entity_poly.pdbx_strand_id
1 'polypeptide(L)'
;MTEDELSNAFKTARLWVLTEPTFLRAVGWYRKGLYTEDPFDRFLAFFNSIEILCNKYNPNRTVCNNPGTNTKCHIWETFKALWGQCPEWPIIPNQTDWIDVNYNIRKDIAHGIASIDINVLENVIDKIDIIKQVAYRLITDWRHNRLHPNITPEIEDKLF
;
A
#
# COMPACT_ATOMS: atom_id res chain seq x y z
N MET A 1 -7.07 -5.44 23.32
CA MET A 1 -6.14 -6.44 22.77
C MET A 1 -6.11 -7.61 23.75
N THR A 2 -6.69 -8.74 23.37
CA THR A 2 -6.66 -9.99 24.16
C THR A 2 -5.41 -10.82 23.83
N GLU A 3 -5.09 -11.81 24.65
CA GLU A 3 -4.01 -12.77 24.35
C GLU A 3 -4.27 -13.54 23.05
N ASP A 4 -5.53 -13.91 22.80
CA ASP A 4 -5.95 -14.57 21.56
C ASP A 4 -5.75 -13.68 20.33
N GLU A 5 -6.11 -12.40 20.42
CA GLU A 5 -5.87 -11.42 19.35
C GLU A 5 -4.38 -11.27 19.05
N LEU A 6 -3.55 -11.23 20.09
CA LEU A 6 -2.10 -11.13 19.97
C LEU A 6 -1.52 -12.40 19.32
N SER A 7 -1.89 -13.58 19.82
CA SER A 7 -1.45 -14.88 19.29
C SER A 7 -1.83 -15.05 17.83
N ASN A 8 -3.07 -14.71 17.48
CA ASN A 8 -3.55 -14.75 16.10
C ASN A 8 -2.80 -13.77 15.18
N ALA A 9 -2.44 -12.58 15.68
CA ALA A 9 -1.64 -11.63 14.91
C ALA A 9 -0.24 -12.18 14.60
N PHE A 10 0.43 -12.83 15.57
CA PHE A 10 1.73 -13.47 15.34
C PHE A 10 1.65 -14.65 14.37
N LYS A 11 0.64 -15.53 14.52
CA LYS A 11 0.40 -16.63 13.58
C LYS A 11 0.14 -16.11 12.16
N THR A 12 -0.69 -15.09 12.02
CA THR A 12 -0.99 -14.46 10.73
C THR A 12 0.26 -13.85 10.11
N ALA A 13 1.07 -13.13 10.91
CA ALA A 13 2.32 -12.56 10.43
C ALA A 13 3.29 -13.67 9.97
N ARG A 14 3.42 -14.76 10.74
CA ARG A 14 4.27 -15.91 10.41
C ARG A 14 3.80 -16.60 9.13
N LEU A 15 2.49 -16.79 8.97
CA LEU A 15 1.91 -17.30 7.72
C LEU A 15 2.32 -16.42 6.54
N TRP A 16 2.09 -15.10 6.62
CA TRP A 16 2.45 -14.20 5.53
C TRP A 16 3.95 -14.10 5.28
N VAL A 17 4.82 -14.26 6.29
CA VAL A 17 6.27 -14.39 6.06
C VAL A 17 6.56 -15.55 5.11
N LEU A 18 5.88 -16.68 5.31
CA LEU A 18 6.11 -17.92 4.57
C LEU A 18 5.45 -17.92 3.18
N THR A 19 4.25 -17.34 3.06
CA THR A 19 3.45 -17.44 1.82
C THR A 19 3.37 -16.14 1.03
N GLU A 20 3.31 -14.99 1.71
CA GLU A 20 2.96 -13.69 1.12
C GLU A 20 3.90 -12.56 1.61
N PRO A 21 5.23 -12.70 1.51
CA PRO A 21 6.17 -11.80 2.17
C PRO A 21 6.08 -10.35 1.65
N THR A 22 5.68 -10.17 0.40
CA THR A 22 5.48 -8.82 -0.17
C THR A 22 4.20 -8.16 0.35
N PHE A 23 3.12 -8.92 0.57
CA PHE A 23 1.93 -8.40 1.25
C PHE A 23 2.26 -7.98 2.68
N LEU A 24 2.99 -8.83 3.43
CA LEU A 24 3.44 -8.46 4.77
C LEU A 24 4.30 -7.19 4.78
N ARG A 25 5.18 -7.02 3.79
CA ARG A 25 5.97 -5.78 3.64
C ARG A 25 5.08 -4.56 3.44
N ALA A 26 4.05 -4.65 2.61
CA ALA A 26 3.09 -3.56 2.43
C ALA A 26 2.40 -3.20 3.76
N VAL A 27 1.90 -4.20 4.50
CA VAL A 27 1.33 -4.01 5.85
C VAL A 27 2.34 -3.35 6.81
N GLY A 28 3.61 -3.75 6.76
CA GLY A 28 4.68 -3.17 7.57
C GLY A 28 4.89 -1.67 7.30
N TRP A 29 4.87 -1.27 6.02
CA TRP A 29 4.96 0.14 5.63
C TRP A 29 3.74 0.95 6.10
N TYR A 30 2.53 0.40 5.94
CA TYR A 30 1.33 1.04 6.49
C TYR A 30 1.45 1.25 8.00
N ARG A 31 1.90 0.23 8.74
CA ARG A 31 2.14 0.35 10.19
C ARG A 31 3.21 1.39 10.51
N LYS A 32 4.31 1.47 9.76
CA LYS A 32 5.32 2.52 9.94
C LYS A 32 4.67 3.92 9.88
N GLY A 33 3.81 4.17 8.90
CA GLY A 33 3.10 5.45 8.74
C GLY A 33 2.15 5.80 9.89
N LEU A 34 1.64 4.80 10.63
CA LEU A 34 0.81 5.04 11.82
C LEU A 34 1.60 5.55 13.03
N TYR A 35 2.90 5.23 13.11
CA TYR A 35 3.73 5.50 14.29
C TYR A 35 4.88 6.48 14.03
N THR A 36 5.02 6.97 12.80
CA THR A 36 5.99 8.01 12.50
C THR A 36 5.36 9.38 12.73
N GLU A 37 6.10 10.31 13.32
CA GLU A 37 5.65 11.69 13.57
C GLU A 37 5.97 12.63 12.40
N ASP A 38 7.08 12.40 11.70
CA ASP A 38 7.50 13.23 10.56
C ASP A 38 6.50 13.11 9.39
N PRO A 39 5.92 14.24 8.91
CA PRO A 39 4.91 14.22 7.85
C PRO A 39 5.38 13.61 6.53
N PHE A 40 6.64 13.84 6.15
CA PHE A 40 7.19 13.29 4.90
C PHE A 40 7.34 11.77 5.01
N ASP A 41 7.87 11.28 6.12
CA ASP A 41 7.98 9.85 6.38
C ASP A 41 6.60 9.17 6.48
N ARG A 42 5.60 9.82 7.09
CA ARG A 42 4.22 9.30 7.15
C ARG A 42 3.65 9.15 5.75
N PHE A 43 3.72 10.21 4.94
CA PHE A 43 3.24 10.20 3.56
C PHE A 43 3.96 9.12 2.75
N LEU A 44 5.29 9.09 2.81
CA LEU A 44 6.12 8.13 2.11
C LEU A 44 5.81 6.69 2.54
N ALA A 45 5.56 6.46 3.82
CA ALA A 45 5.23 5.13 4.33
C ALA A 45 3.87 4.63 3.83
N PHE A 46 2.83 5.46 3.86
CA PHE A 46 1.52 5.10 3.32
C PHE A 46 1.57 4.89 1.80
N PHE A 47 2.27 5.76 1.05
CA PHE A 47 2.41 5.59 -0.40
C PHE A 47 3.19 4.32 -0.74
N ASN A 48 4.29 4.03 -0.03
CA ASN A 48 5.07 2.81 -0.24
C ASN A 48 4.24 1.54 0.03
N SER A 49 3.31 1.57 1.00
CA SER A 49 2.38 0.47 1.22
C SER A 49 1.55 0.16 -0.04
N ILE A 50 1.04 1.21 -0.70
CA ILE A 50 0.27 1.09 -1.95
C ILE A 50 1.16 0.57 -3.07
N GLU A 51 2.30 1.22 -3.28
CA GLU A 51 3.23 0.90 -4.37
C GLU A 51 3.73 -0.55 -4.30
N ILE A 52 4.14 -1.03 -3.12
CA ILE A 52 4.67 -2.38 -2.93
C ILE A 52 3.61 -3.44 -3.25
N LEU A 53 2.37 -3.24 -2.79
CA LEU A 53 1.27 -4.16 -3.06
C LEU A 53 0.97 -4.19 -4.56
N CYS A 54 0.71 -3.03 -5.16
CA CYS A 54 0.34 -2.93 -6.57
C CYS A 54 1.44 -3.45 -7.50
N ASN A 55 2.71 -3.17 -7.21
CA ASN A 55 3.84 -3.64 -8.01
C ASN A 55 4.00 -5.16 -8.01
N LYS A 56 3.59 -5.86 -6.95
CA LYS A 56 3.63 -7.33 -6.91
C LYS A 56 2.37 -7.96 -7.48
N TYR A 57 1.22 -7.40 -7.16
CA TYR A 57 -0.05 -8.06 -7.31
C TYR A 57 -0.93 -7.53 -8.44
N ASN A 58 -0.47 -6.55 -9.23
CA ASN A 58 -1.19 -6.09 -10.44
C ASN A 58 -1.52 -7.31 -11.35
N PRO A 59 -2.82 -7.62 -11.55
CA PRO A 59 -3.24 -8.76 -12.37
C PRO A 59 -3.04 -8.55 -13.87
N ASN A 60 -2.98 -7.29 -14.33
CA ASN A 60 -2.80 -6.90 -15.73
C ASN A 60 -1.37 -6.44 -15.99
N ARG A 61 -0.36 -7.15 -15.49
CA ARG A 61 1.04 -6.70 -15.56
C ARG A 61 1.52 -6.40 -16.99
N THR A 62 1.02 -7.15 -17.97
CA THR A 62 1.39 -7.08 -19.39
C THR A 62 0.96 -5.77 -20.07
N VAL A 63 0.08 -4.97 -19.48
CA VAL A 63 -0.29 -3.65 -20.05
C VAL A 63 0.65 -2.53 -19.54
N CYS A 64 1.41 -2.81 -18.49
CA CYS A 64 2.37 -1.88 -17.87
C CYS A 64 3.79 -2.16 -18.38
N ASN A 65 4.04 -1.88 -19.66
CA ASN A 65 5.33 -2.16 -20.31
C ASN A 65 6.21 -0.92 -20.51
N ASN A 66 5.79 0.25 -20.01
CA ASN A 66 6.47 1.52 -20.27
C ASN A 66 7.55 1.80 -19.21
N PRO A 67 8.85 1.82 -19.61
CA PRO A 67 9.93 2.21 -18.70
C PRO A 67 9.64 3.59 -18.09
N GLY A 68 9.69 3.70 -16.76
CA GLY A 68 9.50 4.97 -16.04
C GLY A 68 8.07 5.31 -15.59
N THR A 69 7.02 4.65 -16.10
CA THR A 69 5.63 4.82 -15.60
C THR A 69 5.02 3.56 -15.00
N ASN A 70 5.80 2.46 -14.94
CA ASN A 70 5.35 1.15 -14.48
C ASN A 70 4.64 1.20 -13.12
N THR A 71 5.21 1.87 -12.10
CA THR A 71 4.56 1.98 -10.77
C THR A 71 3.15 2.56 -10.88
N LYS A 72 2.98 3.71 -11.55
CA LYS A 72 1.68 4.38 -11.67
C LYS A 72 0.66 3.48 -12.38
N CYS A 73 1.08 2.83 -13.47
CA CYS A 73 0.25 1.86 -14.19
C CYS A 73 -0.14 0.68 -13.29
N HIS A 74 0.79 0.13 -12.51
CA HIS A 74 0.47 -0.96 -11.59
C HIS A 74 -0.56 -0.57 -10.53
N ILE A 75 -0.50 0.66 -10.00
CA ILE A 75 -1.50 1.15 -9.05
C ILE A 75 -2.87 1.27 -9.74
N TRP A 76 -2.93 1.89 -10.92
CA TRP A 76 -4.15 2.01 -11.72
C TRP A 76 -4.82 0.66 -11.99
N GLU A 77 -4.08 -0.31 -12.51
CA GLU A 77 -4.61 -1.63 -12.85
C GLU A 77 -5.03 -2.43 -11.61
N THR A 78 -4.31 -2.27 -10.49
CA THR A 78 -4.69 -2.90 -9.23
C THR A 78 -6.00 -2.31 -8.69
N PHE A 79 -6.16 -0.99 -8.74
CA PHE A 79 -7.40 -0.33 -8.31
C PHE A 79 -8.57 -0.74 -9.20
N LYS A 80 -8.37 -0.81 -10.52
CA LYS A 80 -9.40 -1.31 -11.45
C LYS A 80 -9.85 -2.73 -11.13
N ALA A 81 -8.90 -3.60 -10.82
CA ALA A 81 -9.19 -5.00 -10.51
C ALA A 81 -9.91 -5.21 -9.18
N LEU A 82 -9.82 -4.27 -8.23
CA LEU A 82 -10.49 -4.35 -6.94
C LEU A 82 -11.79 -3.54 -6.87
N TRP A 83 -11.78 -2.32 -7.41
CA TRP A 83 -12.81 -1.32 -7.17
C TRP A 83 -13.52 -0.88 -8.45
N GLY A 84 -13.13 -1.41 -9.62
CA GLY A 84 -13.68 -0.98 -10.89
C GLY A 84 -13.10 0.37 -11.35
N GLN A 85 -13.87 1.13 -12.12
CA GLN A 85 -13.36 2.36 -12.74
C GLN A 85 -13.19 3.50 -11.73
N CYS A 86 -12.39 4.52 -12.07
CA CYS A 86 -12.09 5.65 -11.18
C CYS A 86 -13.33 6.30 -10.50
N PRO A 87 -14.49 6.46 -11.17
CA PRO A 87 -15.70 6.97 -10.52
C PRO A 87 -16.24 6.10 -9.37
N GLU A 88 -15.90 4.81 -9.35
CA GLU A 88 -16.41 3.80 -8.41
C GLU A 88 -15.48 3.62 -7.20
N TRP A 89 -14.30 4.27 -7.21
CA TRP A 89 -13.30 4.08 -6.16
C TRP A 89 -13.79 4.63 -4.81
N PRO A 90 -13.61 3.89 -3.71
CA PRO A 90 -14.31 4.14 -2.45
C PRO A 90 -13.88 5.41 -1.71
N ILE A 91 -12.64 5.88 -1.91
CA ILE A 91 -12.04 7.00 -1.14
C ILE A 91 -11.78 8.23 -2.02
N ILE A 92 -11.42 8.00 -3.29
CA ILE A 92 -11.01 9.04 -4.23
C ILE A 92 -11.79 8.94 -5.55
N PRO A 93 -13.14 8.91 -5.52
CA PRO A 93 -13.93 8.78 -6.74
C PRO A 93 -13.68 9.96 -7.68
N ASN A 94 -13.54 9.65 -8.97
CA ASN A 94 -13.30 10.63 -10.05
C ASN A 94 -11.94 11.36 -10.02
N GLN A 95 -11.03 11.04 -9.09
CA GLN A 95 -9.72 11.70 -9.04
C GLN A 95 -8.72 11.06 -10.03
N THR A 96 -8.78 11.50 -11.29
CA THR A 96 -7.99 10.92 -12.40
C THR A 96 -6.50 11.25 -12.37
N ASP A 97 -6.07 12.21 -11.57
CA ASP A 97 -4.67 12.64 -11.43
C ASP A 97 -4.05 12.26 -10.07
N TRP A 98 -4.85 11.73 -9.13
CA TRP A 98 -4.40 11.47 -7.76
C TRP A 98 -3.16 10.57 -7.70
N ILE A 99 -3.11 9.50 -8.50
CA ILE A 99 -1.97 8.58 -8.52
C ILE A 99 -0.71 9.30 -9.03
N ASP A 100 -0.84 10.09 -10.09
CA ASP A 100 0.27 10.82 -10.71
C ASP A 100 0.83 11.91 -9.79
N VAL A 101 -0.05 12.70 -9.16
CA VAL A 101 0.32 13.75 -8.22
C VAL A 101 1.04 13.15 -7.01
N ASN A 102 0.46 12.14 -6.37
CA ASN A 102 1.05 11.55 -5.16
C ASN A 102 2.33 10.77 -5.46
N TYR A 103 2.45 10.15 -6.64
CA TYR A 103 3.69 9.52 -7.08
C TYR A 103 4.82 10.53 -7.20
N ASN A 104 4.57 11.69 -7.81
CA ASN A 104 5.59 12.73 -7.95
C ASN A 104 6.02 13.28 -6.59
N ILE A 105 5.07 13.59 -5.70
CA ILE A 105 5.38 14.03 -4.33
C ILE A 105 6.25 12.99 -3.61
N ARG A 106 5.86 11.70 -3.65
CA ARG A 106 6.63 10.62 -3.05
C ARG A 106 8.03 10.52 -3.63
N LYS A 107 8.17 10.65 -4.96
CA LYS A 107 9.46 10.60 -5.65
C LYS A 107 10.38 11.75 -5.20
N ASP A 108 9.84 12.96 -5.10
CA ASP A 108 10.59 14.14 -4.73
C ASP A 108 11.03 14.10 -3.25
N ILE A 109 10.16 13.63 -2.35
CA ILE A 109 10.51 13.35 -0.96
C ILE A 109 11.62 12.29 -0.88
N ALA A 110 11.46 11.16 -1.55
CA ALA A 110 12.39 10.03 -1.46
C ALA A 110 13.79 10.34 -2.01
N HIS A 111 13.90 11.28 -2.96
CA HIS A 111 15.17 11.74 -3.50
C HIS A 111 15.75 12.97 -2.78
N GLY A 112 15.10 13.46 -1.73
CA GLY A 112 15.54 14.66 -1.00
C GLY A 112 15.45 15.96 -1.81
N ILE A 113 14.59 15.97 -2.84
CA ILE A 113 14.36 17.14 -3.71
C ILE A 113 13.31 18.08 -3.09
N ALA A 114 12.39 17.53 -2.29
CA ALA A 114 11.34 18.31 -1.64
C ALA A 114 11.95 19.40 -0.73
N SER A 115 11.59 20.66 -1.00
CA SER A 115 11.94 21.80 -0.16
C SER A 115 11.31 21.66 1.22
N ILE A 116 12.06 21.99 2.28
CA ILE A 116 11.56 22.03 3.66
C ILE A 116 11.01 23.45 3.92
N ASP A 117 10.06 23.89 3.10
CA ASP A 117 9.30 25.10 3.35
C ASP A 117 7.88 24.76 3.85
N ILE A 118 7.27 25.73 4.53
CA ILE A 118 5.98 25.53 5.19
C ILE A 118 4.87 25.12 4.22
N ASN A 119 4.88 25.63 2.98
CA ASN A 119 3.85 25.33 2.01
C ASN A 119 3.95 23.88 1.51
N VAL A 120 5.17 23.40 1.28
CA VAL A 120 5.41 21.99 0.92
C VAL A 120 4.98 21.06 2.05
N LEU A 121 5.30 21.44 3.30
CA LEU A 121 4.92 20.67 4.48
C LEU A 121 3.40 20.59 4.65
N GLU A 122 2.71 21.73 4.58
CA GLU A 122 1.24 21.81 4.68
C GLU A 122 0.57 20.97 3.57
N ASN A 123 1.04 21.11 2.33
CA ASN A 123 0.51 20.32 1.21
C ASN A 123 0.70 18.80 1.40
N VAL A 124 1.78 18.36 2.06
CA VAL A 124 1.95 16.94 2.40
C VAL A 124 1.01 16.53 3.52
N ILE A 125 0.93 17.32 4.59
CA ILE A 125 0.05 17.06 5.74
C ILE A 125 -1.40 16.88 5.30
N ASP A 126 -1.89 17.75 4.41
CA ASP A 126 -3.27 17.71 3.89
C ASP A 126 -3.60 16.40 3.14
N LYS A 127 -2.59 15.68 2.64
CA LYS A 127 -2.78 14.42 1.91
C LYS A 127 -2.69 13.18 2.79
N ILE A 128 -2.12 13.29 4.00
CA ILE A 128 -1.81 12.15 4.87
C ILE A 128 -3.06 11.34 5.20
N ASP A 129 -4.19 12.01 5.50
CA ASP A 129 -5.39 11.28 5.90
C ASP A 129 -5.99 10.47 4.74
N ILE A 130 -6.09 11.08 3.55
CA ILE A 130 -6.60 10.40 2.36
C ILE A 130 -5.69 9.24 1.95
N ILE A 131 -4.38 9.43 1.91
CA ILE A 131 -3.47 8.35 1.52
C ILE A 131 -3.47 7.20 2.53
N LYS A 132 -3.60 7.50 3.83
CA LYS A 132 -3.81 6.49 4.88
C LYS A 132 -5.07 5.69 4.62
N GLN A 133 -6.19 6.35 4.34
CA GLN A 133 -7.47 5.69 4.04
C GLN A 133 -7.38 4.81 2.78
N VAL A 134 -6.79 5.30 1.70
CA VAL A 134 -6.57 4.53 0.45
C VAL A 134 -5.69 3.31 0.72
N ALA A 135 -4.56 3.47 1.41
CA ALA A 135 -3.64 2.38 1.72
C ALA A 135 -4.33 1.31 2.60
N TYR A 136 -5.06 1.73 3.63
CA TYR A 136 -5.79 0.81 4.50
C TYR A 136 -6.87 0.03 3.74
N ARG A 137 -7.66 0.73 2.92
CA ARG A 137 -8.73 0.12 2.13
C ARG A 137 -8.15 -0.88 1.13
N LEU A 138 -7.06 -0.50 0.46
CA LEU A 138 -6.37 -1.37 -0.49
C LEU A 138 -5.87 -2.66 0.17
N ILE A 139 -5.15 -2.56 1.29
CA ILE A 139 -4.63 -3.72 2.02
C ILE A 139 -5.78 -4.62 2.46
N THR A 140 -6.83 -4.03 3.01
CA THR A 140 -7.98 -4.76 3.56
C THR A 140 -8.75 -5.47 2.46
N ASP A 141 -9.11 -4.77 1.39
CA ASP A 141 -9.86 -5.37 0.28
C ASP A 141 -9.03 -6.42 -0.46
N TRP A 142 -7.73 -6.17 -0.65
CA TRP A 142 -6.84 -7.16 -1.27
C TRP A 142 -6.76 -8.43 -0.42
N ARG A 143 -6.59 -8.29 0.90
CA ARG A 143 -6.57 -9.41 1.85
C ARG A 143 -7.83 -10.27 1.74
N HIS A 144 -9.01 -9.63 1.71
CA HIS A 144 -10.27 -10.36 1.72
C HIS A 144 -10.64 -10.97 0.37
N ASN A 145 -10.34 -10.26 -0.73
CA ASN A 145 -10.88 -10.62 -2.04
C ASN A 145 -9.89 -11.35 -2.96
N ARG A 146 -8.58 -11.26 -2.68
CA ARG A 146 -7.54 -11.68 -3.63
C ARG A 146 -6.38 -12.45 -3.01
N LEU A 147 -6.12 -12.28 -1.70
CA LEU A 147 -5.01 -12.95 -1.04
C LEU A 147 -5.41 -14.38 -0.67
N HIS A 148 -4.85 -15.35 -1.38
CA HIS A 148 -5.09 -16.78 -1.15
C HIS A 148 -3.76 -17.50 -0.87
N PRO A 149 -3.25 -17.43 0.38
CA PRO A 149 -2.05 -18.15 0.77
C PRO A 149 -2.16 -19.64 0.46
N ASN A 150 -1.16 -20.20 -0.21
CA ASN A 150 -1.06 -21.65 -0.37
C ASN A 150 -0.51 -22.27 0.93
N ILE A 151 -1.40 -22.87 1.72
CA ILE A 151 -1.05 -23.49 3.00
C ILE A 151 -0.77 -24.98 2.75
N THR A 152 0.51 -25.37 2.80
CA THR A 152 0.93 -26.77 2.72
C THR A 152 1.11 -27.35 4.13
N PRO A 153 1.14 -28.69 4.29
CA PRO A 153 1.43 -29.31 5.59
C PRO A 153 2.75 -28.81 6.21
N GLU A 154 3.80 -28.60 5.40
CA GLU A 154 5.07 -28.09 5.93
C GLU A 154 4.99 -26.63 6.42
N ILE A 155 4.01 -25.86 5.93
CA ILE A 155 3.73 -24.51 6.41
C ILE A 155 2.94 -24.57 7.70
N GLU A 156 1.92 -25.43 7.79
CA GLU A 156 1.11 -25.61 9.02
C GLU A 156 1.98 -26.01 10.21
N ASP A 157 2.91 -26.95 10.03
CA ASP A 157 3.86 -27.37 11.07
C ASP A 157 4.73 -26.21 11.57
N LYS A 158 4.97 -25.19 10.73
CA LYS A 158 5.74 -23.99 11.08
C LYS A 158 4.88 -22.88 11.67
N LEU A 159 3.57 -23.01 11.80
CA LEU A 159 2.72 -21.98 12.42
C LEU A 159 2.59 -22.12 13.93
N PHE A 160 3.00 -23.27 14.48
CA PHE A 160 3.00 -23.57 15.91
C PHE A 160 4.40 -23.42 16.54
#